data_AF-A0A1P8KC82-F1
#
_entry.id   AF-A0A1P8KC82-F1
#
_cell.length_a   1.000
_cell.length_b   1.000
_cell.length_c   1.000
_cell.angle_alpha   90.00
_cell.angle_beta   90.00
_cell.angle_gamma   90.00
#
_symmetry.space_group_name_H-M   'P 1'
#
loop_
_entity.id
_entity.type
_entity.pdbx_description
1 polymer ?
#
loop_
_entity_poly.entity_id
_entity_poly.type
_entity_poly.pdbx_seq_one_letter_code
_entity_poly.pdbx_strand_id
1 'polypeptide(L)'
;MNPIVYAIPVFMLTILLEAWVARRRGVAVYDIPDAITSLHHGVLSQVTNAFTKIATLGIYIAVYEAYRFTEWSMSSIPLWILALVLYDLCYYWAHRMGHEVNVMWASHVVHHSSEYYNLSTALRQTSTGALFGWVFYLPLAVLGIPWQMLVIVGLIDLLYQYWVHTELIGRMGVLDRILVTPSNHRVHHGQNDYCIDKNYGGILVLWDRLFGTFAEERDGEKICYGIRNPLHSFSPIKGNLHYYADLWEMSRAAQGWRAKLGVWVAPPGGWTDEPIEHFEPRTFTRFDVQTPVPLRWYVALQYAVLVPFVSHFIGVAKGLDRGTAAVYALGILVTAVALGALLERLVWGKWLEQARLLVLGLSFAAVPQWFGFEAPLLLKGALLVLCVGSVVWLNRQAVAPANTVGVAA
;
A
#
# COMPACT_ATOMS: atom_id res chain seq x y z
N MET A 1 8.41 -6.26 20.34
CA MET A 1 7.47 -6.78 19.31
C MET A 1 7.08 -5.64 18.38
N ASN A 2 6.89 -5.87 17.07
CA ASN A 2 6.51 -4.80 16.13
C ASN A 2 5.04 -4.39 16.39
N PRO A 3 4.73 -3.11 16.71
CA PRO A 3 3.38 -2.69 17.06
C PRO A 3 2.35 -2.95 15.95
N ILE A 4 2.79 -3.00 14.69
CA ILE A 4 1.93 -3.28 13.53
C ILE A 4 1.24 -4.65 13.64
N VAL A 5 1.88 -5.64 14.27
CA VAL A 5 1.29 -6.98 14.45
C VAL A 5 -0.03 -6.92 15.21
N TYR A 6 -0.16 -5.98 16.16
CA TYR A 6 -1.40 -5.78 16.92
C TYR A 6 -2.45 -4.98 16.15
N ALA A 7 -2.03 -4.17 15.17
CA ALA A 7 -2.94 -3.40 14.33
C ALA A 7 -3.61 -4.26 13.24
N ILE A 8 -2.93 -5.31 12.75
CA ILE A 8 -3.45 -6.18 11.67
C ILE A 8 -4.85 -6.73 11.98
N PRO A 9 -5.13 -7.35 13.15
CA PRO A 9 -6.48 -7.82 13.46
C PRO A 9 -7.53 -6.70 13.47
N VAL A 10 -7.17 -5.51 13.97
CA VAL A 10 -8.07 -4.34 13.99
C VAL A 10 -8.37 -3.89 12.56
N PHE A 11 -7.37 -3.82 11.68
CA PHE A 11 -7.57 -3.49 10.27
C PHE A 11 -8.46 -4.52 9.58
N MET A 12 -8.21 -5.80 9.75
CA MET A 12 -9.03 -6.85 9.13
C MET A 12 -10.49 -6.80 9.60
N LEU A 13 -10.72 -6.63 10.91
CA LEU A 13 -12.06 -6.53 11.48
C LEU A 13 -12.80 -5.28 10.99
N THR A 14 -12.13 -4.13 10.92
CA THR A 14 -12.74 -2.87 10.49
C THR A 14 -13.02 -2.84 8.98
N ILE A 15 -12.17 -3.45 8.14
CA ILE A 15 -12.44 -3.66 6.71
C ILE A 15 -13.69 -4.53 6.51
N LEU A 16 -13.79 -5.65 7.23
CA LEU A 16 -14.97 -6.52 7.15
C LEU A 16 -16.24 -5.83 7.64
N LEU A 17 -16.14 -5.05 8.72
CA LEU A 17 -17.23 -4.25 9.24
C LEU A 17 -17.68 -3.19 8.22
N GLU A 18 -16.74 -2.45 7.63
CA GLU A 18 -17.04 -1.44 6.61
C GLU A 18 -17.69 -2.08 5.38
N ALA A 19 -17.16 -3.19 4.88
CA ALA A 19 -17.74 -3.93 3.76
C ALA A 19 -19.17 -4.41 4.08
N TRP A 20 -19.42 -4.86 5.30
CA TRP A 20 -20.76 -5.24 5.76
C TRP A 20 -21.71 -4.01 5.82
N VAL A 21 -21.27 -2.89 6.39
CA VAL A 21 -22.06 -1.64 6.44
C VAL A 21 -22.35 -1.12 5.04
N ALA A 22 -21.36 -1.09 4.13
CA ALA A 22 -21.52 -0.69 2.75
C ALA A 22 -22.58 -1.54 2.03
N ARG A 23 -22.52 -2.87 2.20
CA ARG A 23 -23.52 -3.80 1.65
C ARG A 23 -24.91 -3.54 2.22
N ARG A 24 -25.04 -3.27 3.52
CA ARG A 24 -26.32 -2.94 4.17
C ARG A 24 -26.91 -1.61 3.69
N ARG A 25 -26.06 -0.65 3.34
CA ARG A 25 -26.45 0.66 2.78
C ARG A 25 -26.65 0.64 1.25
N GLY A 26 -26.33 -0.46 0.59
CA GLY A 26 -26.42 -0.58 -0.88
C GLY A 26 -25.37 0.25 -1.63
N VAL A 27 -24.24 0.58 -1.01
CA VAL A 27 -23.16 1.37 -1.64
C VAL A 27 -22.05 0.43 -2.11
N ALA A 28 -21.65 0.56 -3.37
CA ALA A 28 -20.66 -0.31 -4.03
C ALA A 28 -19.22 0.22 -3.90
N VAL A 29 -18.71 0.27 -2.68
CA VAL A 29 -17.35 0.77 -2.35
C VAL A 29 -16.29 -0.34 -2.25
N TYR A 30 -16.70 -1.61 -2.31
CA TYR A 30 -15.81 -2.77 -2.27
C TYR A 30 -15.94 -3.63 -3.52
N ASP A 31 -14.80 -4.03 -4.06
CA ASP A 31 -14.66 -5.20 -4.92
C ASP A 31 -13.58 -6.13 -4.33
N ILE A 32 -13.81 -7.45 -4.38
CA ILE A 32 -12.91 -8.43 -3.76
C ILE A 32 -11.53 -8.42 -4.44
N PRO A 33 -11.42 -8.55 -5.78
CA PRO A 33 -10.16 -8.40 -6.48
C PRO A 33 -9.38 -7.12 -6.11
N ASP A 34 -10.04 -5.95 -6.10
CA ASP A 34 -9.36 -4.69 -5.77
C ASP A 34 -8.93 -4.65 -4.29
N ALA A 35 -9.79 -5.04 -3.36
CA ALA A 35 -9.46 -5.05 -1.93
C ALA A 35 -8.30 -6.02 -1.62
N ILE A 36 -8.32 -7.22 -2.19
CA ILE A 36 -7.22 -8.18 -2.05
C ILE A 36 -5.92 -7.64 -2.65
N THR A 37 -5.99 -6.93 -3.77
CA THR A 37 -4.83 -6.27 -4.37
C THR A 37 -4.25 -5.20 -3.45
N SER A 38 -5.09 -4.39 -2.81
CA SER A 38 -4.66 -3.44 -1.78
C SER A 38 -3.94 -4.14 -0.64
N LEU A 39 -4.49 -5.27 -0.16
CA LEU A 39 -3.84 -6.06 0.89
C LEU A 39 -2.50 -6.67 0.42
N HIS A 40 -2.41 -7.16 -0.83
CA HIS A 40 -1.15 -7.71 -1.38
C HIS A 40 -0.03 -6.67 -1.30
N HIS A 41 -0.31 -5.44 -1.74
CA HIS A 41 0.63 -4.34 -1.68
C HIS A 41 1.07 -4.04 -0.24
N GLY A 42 0.11 -3.99 0.69
CA GLY A 42 0.40 -3.82 2.13
C GLY A 42 1.30 -4.91 2.69
N VAL A 43 1.01 -6.17 2.37
CA VAL A 43 1.81 -7.31 2.82
C VAL A 43 3.23 -7.24 2.26
N LEU A 44 3.40 -7.00 0.96
CA LEU A 44 4.73 -6.86 0.35
C LEU A 44 5.50 -5.67 0.94
N SER A 45 4.81 -4.56 1.21
CA SER A 45 5.41 -3.40 1.89
C SER A 45 5.93 -3.77 3.28
N GLN A 46 5.14 -4.48 4.09
CA GLN A 46 5.58 -4.94 5.42
C GLN A 46 6.72 -5.94 5.35
N VAL A 47 6.69 -6.86 4.39
CA VAL A 47 7.79 -7.82 4.16
C VAL A 47 9.07 -7.08 3.80
N THR A 48 9.00 -6.11 2.89
CA THR A 48 10.16 -5.29 2.49
C THR A 48 10.69 -4.47 3.66
N ASN A 49 9.80 -3.86 4.43
CA ASN A 49 10.14 -3.08 5.62
C ASN A 49 10.84 -3.91 6.71
N ALA A 50 10.60 -5.22 6.78
CA ALA A 50 11.34 -6.09 7.70
C ALA A 50 12.85 -6.11 7.42
N PHE A 51 13.26 -5.87 6.17
CA PHE A 51 14.67 -5.83 5.75
C PHE A 51 15.23 -4.41 5.67
N THR A 52 14.43 -3.41 5.28
CA THR A 52 14.93 -2.04 5.01
C THR A 52 14.86 -1.12 6.23
N LYS A 53 13.91 -1.32 7.15
CA LYS A 53 13.66 -0.39 8.27
C LYS A 53 14.83 -0.27 9.25
N ILE A 54 15.66 -1.31 9.34
CA ILE A 54 16.91 -1.27 10.14
C ILE A 54 17.89 -0.27 9.53
N ALA A 55 18.03 -0.27 8.20
CA ALA A 55 18.93 0.63 7.51
C ALA A 55 18.45 2.09 7.62
N THR A 56 17.17 2.37 7.35
CA THR A 56 16.65 3.75 7.41
C THR A 56 16.66 4.33 8.83
N LEU A 57 16.31 3.53 9.85
CA LEU A 57 16.45 3.95 11.25
C LEU A 57 17.91 4.12 11.65
N GLY A 58 18.81 3.26 11.17
CA GLY A 58 20.25 3.37 11.38
C GLY A 58 20.83 4.67 10.83
N ILE A 59 20.39 5.11 9.65
CA ILE A 59 20.76 6.40 9.07
C ILE A 59 20.28 7.55 9.97
N TYR A 60 19.03 7.52 10.43
CA TYR A 60 18.51 8.54 11.34
C TYR A 60 19.34 8.63 12.63
N ILE A 61 19.66 7.48 13.24
CA ILE A 61 20.49 7.43 14.46
C ILE A 61 21.90 7.95 14.17
N ALA A 62 22.51 7.60 13.05
CA ALA A 62 23.84 8.11 12.68
C ALA A 62 23.85 9.63 12.52
N VAL A 63 22.83 10.20 11.87
CA VAL A 63 22.69 11.66 11.74
C VAL A 63 22.44 12.31 13.08
N TYR A 64 21.59 11.72 13.92
CA TYR A 64 21.32 12.19 15.28
C TYR A 64 22.59 12.21 16.14
N GLU A 65 23.42 11.16 16.06
CA GLU A 65 24.66 11.09 16.83
C GLU A 65 25.72 12.08 16.36
N ALA A 66 25.83 12.29 15.04
CA ALA A 66 26.84 13.16 14.47
C ALA A 66 26.47 14.65 14.46
N TYR A 67 25.18 14.99 14.32
CA TYR A 67 24.75 16.34 13.95
C TYR A 67 23.61 16.93 14.79
N ARG A 68 23.13 16.25 15.85
CA ARG A 68 22.08 16.84 16.69
C ARG A 68 22.55 18.17 17.29
N PHE A 69 21.69 19.18 17.20
CA PHE A 69 21.92 20.51 17.76
C PHE A 69 21.84 20.52 19.29
N THR A 70 20.95 19.71 19.86
CA THR A 70 20.73 19.60 21.29
C THR A 70 20.27 18.19 21.66
N GLU A 71 20.31 17.89 22.95
CA GLU A 71 19.70 16.70 23.53
C GLU A 71 18.44 17.08 24.29
N TRP A 72 17.34 16.37 24.05
CA TRP A 72 16.07 16.64 24.71
C TRP A 72 15.68 15.53 25.68
N SER A 73 15.01 15.91 26.78
CA SER A 73 14.44 14.93 27.70
C SER A 73 13.19 14.27 27.11
N MET A 74 13.14 12.94 27.14
CA MET A 74 11.96 12.16 26.75
C MET A 74 10.74 12.36 27.67
N SER A 75 10.93 12.94 28.86
CA SER A 75 9.83 13.28 29.78
C SER A 75 9.07 14.56 29.42
N SER A 76 9.54 15.33 28.43
CA SER A 76 8.92 16.59 28.05
C SER A 76 7.65 16.37 27.19
N ILE A 77 6.47 16.51 27.79
CA ILE A 77 5.19 16.44 27.06
C ILE A 77 5.10 17.47 25.91
N PRO A 78 5.51 18.75 26.09
CA PRO A 78 5.50 19.72 24.98
C PRO A 78 6.36 19.27 23.79
N LEU A 79 7.47 18.57 24.05
CA LEU A 79 8.32 18.02 22.99
C LEU A 79 7.62 16.92 22.20
N TRP A 80 6.84 16.05 22.85
CA TRP A 80 6.06 15.03 22.14
C TRP A 80 5.05 15.64 21.18
N ILE A 81 4.37 16.71 21.60
CA ILE A 81 3.43 17.45 20.75
C ILE A 81 4.18 18.10 19.58
N LEU A 82 5.29 18.78 19.88
CA LEU A 82 6.13 19.40 18.86
C LEU A 82 6.67 18.35 17.86
N ALA A 83 7.13 17.20 18.34
CA ALA A 83 7.63 16.11 17.51
C ALA A 83 6.54 15.56 16.58
N LEU A 84 5.30 15.42 17.06
CA LEU A 84 4.18 15.00 16.21
C LEU A 84 3.85 16.04 15.14
N VAL A 85 3.78 17.33 15.50
CA VAL A 85 3.52 18.40 14.52
C VAL A 85 4.63 18.51 13.48
N LEU A 86 5.89 18.40 13.90
CA LEU A 86 7.02 18.43 12.97
C LEU A 86 7.10 17.15 12.12
N TYR A 87 6.72 15.99 12.67
CA TYR A 87 6.60 14.76 11.89
C TYR A 87 5.55 14.89 10.80
N ASP A 88 4.37 15.42 11.12
CA ASP A 88 3.28 15.66 10.15
C ASP A 88 3.71 16.68 9.06
N LEU A 89 4.51 17.69 9.40
CA LEU A 89 5.14 18.57 8.41
C LEU A 89 6.14 17.83 7.51
N CYS A 90 6.97 16.95 8.07
CA CYS A 90 7.89 16.12 7.29
C CYS A 90 7.12 15.17 6.37
N TYR A 91 6.01 14.60 6.86
CA TYR A 91 5.09 13.78 6.08
C TYR A 91 4.51 14.58 4.92
N TYR A 92 3.98 15.78 5.15
CA TYR A 92 3.46 16.66 4.09
C TYR A 92 4.45 16.82 2.94
N TRP A 93 5.72 17.13 3.23
CA TRP A 93 6.73 17.29 2.19
C TRP A 93 7.11 15.98 1.51
N ALA A 94 7.25 14.90 2.26
CA ALA A 94 7.50 13.58 1.68
C ALA A 94 6.36 13.16 0.74
N HIS A 95 5.12 13.43 1.14
CA HIS A 95 3.91 13.09 0.42
C HIS A 95 3.74 13.96 -0.83
N ARG A 96 3.88 15.29 -0.70
CA ARG A 96 3.88 16.23 -1.83
C ARG A 96 4.93 15.87 -2.88
N MET A 97 6.17 15.60 -2.45
CA MET A 97 7.23 15.18 -3.38
C MET A 97 6.94 13.81 -3.99
N GLY A 98 6.20 12.96 -3.27
CA GLY A 98 5.61 11.73 -3.78
C GLY A 98 4.65 11.96 -4.94
N HIS A 99 4.04 13.13 -5.08
CA HIS A 99 3.16 13.48 -6.20
C HIS A 99 3.83 14.37 -7.24
N GLU A 100 4.76 15.24 -6.83
CA GLU A 100 5.37 16.26 -7.70
C GLU A 100 6.73 15.86 -8.30
N VAL A 101 7.28 14.67 -7.98
CA VAL A 101 8.54 14.17 -8.54
C VAL A 101 8.41 12.73 -9.02
N ASN A 102 8.66 12.49 -10.31
CA ASN A 102 8.45 11.21 -10.99
C ASN A 102 9.01 9.98 -10.27
N VAL A 103 10.27 10.01 -9.84
CA VAL A 103 10.86 8.84 -9.15
C VAL A 103 10.22 8.58 -7.78
N MET A 104 9.76 9.63 -7.11
CA MET A 104 9.05 9.50 -5.85
C MET A 104 7.58 9.11 -6.06
N TRP A 105 6.96 9.58 -7.13
CA TRP A 105 5.66 9.10 -7.61
C TRP A 105 5.71 7.63 -8.00
N ALA A 106 6.80 7.14 -8.61
CA ALA A 106 7.01 5.70 -8.81
C ALA A 106 6.95 4.92 -7.48
N SER A 107 7.38 5.56 -6.38
CA SER A 107 7.29 5.00 -5.03
C SER A 107 5.95 5.25 -4.34
N HIS A 108 4.99 5.96 -4.93
CA HIS A 108 3.73 6.34 -4.27
C HIS A 108 2.48 5.99 -5.09
N VAL A 109 2.55 6.03 -6.42
CA VAL A 109 1.48 5.78 -7.41
C VAL A 109 0.61 4.56 -7.11
N VAL A 110 1.23 3.50 -6.59
CA VAL A 110 0.51 2.27 -6.24
C VAL A 110 -0.57 2.52 -5.18
N HIS A 111 -0.35 3.45 -4.25
CA HIS A 111 -1.34 3.85 -3.25
C HIS A 111 -2.60 4.44 -3.88
N HIS A 112 -2.43 5.22 -4.96
CA HIS A 112 -3.52 5.84 -5.71
C HIS A 112 -4.13 4.92 -6.76
N SER A 113 -3.56 3.74 -7.02
CA SER A 113 -3.97 2.89 -8.14
C SER A 113 -5.28 2.12 -7.89
N SER A 114 -5.89 2.23 -6.71
CA SER A 114 -7.18 1.60 -6.40
C SER A 114 -8.31 2.40 -7.02
N GLU A 115 -9.21 1.75 -7.75
CA GLU A 115 -10.39 2.40 -8.36
C GLU A 115 -11.63 2.35 -7.45
N TYR A 116 -11.48 1.70 -6.29
CA TYR A 116 -12.39 1.69 -5.17
C TYR A 116 -11.72 2.37 -3.96
N TYR A 117 -12.51 3.11 -3.18
CA TYR A 117 -11.98 3.85 -2.04
C TYR A 117 -12.64 3.42 -0.72
N ASN A 118 -11.88 2.69 0.08
CA ASN A 118 -12.35 2.07 1.32
C ASN A 118 -11.15 1.77 2.23
N LEU A 119 -11.39 1.22 3.43
CA LEU A 119 -10.33 1.02 4.42
C LEU A 119 -9.21 0.08 3.95
N SER A 120 -9.47 -0.80 2.97
CA SER A 120 -8.40 -1.61 2.38
C SER A 120 -7.42 -0.77 1.55
N THR A 121 -7.87 0.35 0.96
CA THR A 121 -7.03 1.29 0.18
C THR A 121 -5.89 1.86 1.03
N ALA A 122 -6.12 2.09 2.34
CA ALA A 122 -5.08 2.50 3.28
C ALA A 122 -3.89 1.51 3.31
N LEU A 123 -4.18 0.23 3.10
CA LEU A 123 -3.17 -0.84 3.10
C LEU A 123 -2.50 -1.02 1.74
N ARG A 124 -2.92 -0.32 0.67
CA ARG A 124 -2.27 -0.36 -0.64
C ARG A 124 -0.95 0.43 -0.59
N GLN A 125 0.05 -0.15 0.06
CA GLN A 125 1.32 0.52 0.33
C GLN A 125 2.40 0.05 -0.64
N THR A 126 3.25 0.99 -1.05
CA THR A 126 4.43 0.70 -1.87
C THR A 126 5.46 -0.16 -1.14
N SER A 127 6.22 -0.95 -1.88
CA SER A 127 7.41 -1.64 -1.37
C SER A 127 8.69 -0.82 -1.57
N THR A 128 8.64 0.28 -2.31
CA THR A 128 9.82 1.11 -2.63
C THR A 128 9.91 2.40 -1.83
N GLY A 129 8.98 2.67 -0.91
CA GLY A 129 8.96 3.91 -0.12
C GLY A 129 10.22 4.15 0.73
N ALA A 130 10.91 3.07 1.15
CA ALA A 130 12.15 3.15 1.91
C ALA A 130 13.34 3.72 1.12
N LEU A 131 13.24 3.86 -0.21
CA LEU A 131 14.29 4.46 -1.05
C LEU A 131 14.43 5.97 -0.81
N PHE A 132 13.29 6.66 -0.66
CA PHE A 132 13.26 8.13 -0.69
C PHE A 132 12.75 8.74 0.62
N GLY A 133 11.77 8.12 1.29
CA GLY A 133 11.04 8.78 2.39
C GLY A 133 11.89 9.16 3.60
N TRP A 134 12.97 8.43 3.90
CA TRP A 134 13.78 8.66 5.10
C TRP A 134 14.47 10.03 5.14
N VAL A 135 14.78 10.63 3.98
CA VAL A 135 15.52 11.89 3.90
C VAL A 135 14.72 13.06 4.52
N PHE A 136 13.39 13.03 4.38
CA PHE A 136 12.49 14.08 4.87
C PHE A 136 12.43 14.13 6.40
N TYR A 137 12.79 13.05 7.09
CA TYR A 137 12.76 12.99 8.54
C TYR A 137 14.12 13.32 9.18
N LEU A 138 15.20 13.43 8.40
CA LEU A 138 16.53 13.79 8.93
C LEU A 138 16.59 15.16 9.62
N PRO A 139 15.85 16.20 9.21
CA PRO A 139 15.78 17.44 9.98
C PRO A 139 15.40 17.23 11.45
N LEU A 140 14.55 16.24 11.77
CA LEU A 140 14.20 15.92 13.16
C LEU A 140 15.39 15.36 13.94
N ALA A 141 16.26 14.58 13.30
CA ALA A 141 17.49 14.08 13.91
C ALA A 141 18.44 15.25 14.25
N VAL A 142 18.59 16.19 13.32
CA VAL A 142 19.41 17.40 13.52
C VAL A 142 18.83 18.29 14.62
N LEU A 143 17.51 18.39 14.74
CA LEU A 143 16.85 19.10 15.85
C LEU A 143 16.98 18.37 17.20
N GLY A 144 17.52 17.15 17.23
CA GLY A 144 17.72 16.36 18.44
C GLY A 144 16.50 15.56 18.86
N ILE A 145 15.50 15.32 18.00
CA ILE A 145 14.36 14.47 18.35
C ILE A 145 14.83 13.02 18.51
N PRO A 146 14.69 12.42 19.71
CA PRO A 146 15.13 11.05 19.95
C PRO A 146 14.44 10.06 18.99
N TRP A 147 15.17 9.06 18.50
CA TRP A 147 14.63 8.11 17.53
C TRP A 147 13.41 7.32 18.05
N GLN A 148 13.32 7.11 19.36
CA GLN A 148 12.15 6.49 20.00
C GLN A 148 10.90 7.35 19.83
N MET A 149 11.04 8.69 19.96
CA MET A 149 9.94 9.61 19.69
C MET A 149 9.54 9.54 18.23
N LEU A 150 10.51 9.63 17.31
CA LEU A 150 10.26 9.50 15.86
C LEU A 150 9.43 8.26 15.52
N VAL A 151 9.81 7.09 16.06
CA VAL A 151 9.11 5.83 15.80
C VAL A 151 7.68 5.85 16.34
N ILE A 152 7.47 6.44 17.52
CA ILE A 152 6.14 6.50 18.16
C ILE A 152 5.24 7.51 17.48
N VAL A 153 5.71 8.75 17.23
CA VAL A 153 4.91 9.77 16.54
C VAL A 153 4.61 9.37 15.10
N GLY A 154 5.56 8.71 14.42
CA GLY A 154 5.31 8.15 13.10
C GLY A 154 4.32 6.99 13.08
N LEU A 155 4.23 6.21 14.18
CA LEU A 155 3.17 5.22 14.33
C LEU A 155 1.81 5.89 14.55
N ILE A 156 1.75 6.94 15.36
CA ILE A 156 0.51 7.72 15.59
C ILE A 156 0.01 8.28 14.26
N ASP A 157 0.90 8.90 13.48
CA ASP A 157 0.62 9.44 12.15
C ASP A 157 0.12 8.35 11.19
N LEU A 158 0.85 7.24 11.06
CA LEU A 158 0.44 6.10 10.23
C LEU A 158 -0.95 5.56 10.60
N LEU A 159 -1.23 5.41 11.90
CA LEU A 159 -2.52 4.89 12.38
C LEU A 159 -3.65 5.91 12.19
N TYR A 160 -3.36 7.20 12.30
CA TYR A 160 -4.33 8.25 11.99
C TYR A 160 -4.72 8.20 10.51
N GLN A 161 -3.75 8.03 9.62
CA GLN A 161 -4.02 7.99 8.18
C GLN A 161 -4.82 6.76 7.72
N TYR A 162 -5.00 5.74 8.56
CA TYR A 162 -5.83 4.58 8.21
C TYR A 162 -7.31 4.93 8.03
N TRP A 163 -7.92 5.62 9.01
CA TRP A 163 -9.38 5.77 9.07
C TRP A 163 -9.94 6.77 8.05
N VAL A 164 -9.09 7.64 7.48
CA VAL A 164 -9.50 8.62 6.45
C VAL A 164 -9.80 7.97 5.09
N HIS A 165 -9.49 6.68 4.91
CA HIS A 165 -9.77 5.94 3.69
C HIS A 165 -11.18 5.35 3.69
N THR A 166 -12.20 6.19 3.51
CA THR A 166 -13.58 5.69 3.42
C THR A 166 -14.50 6.64 2.63
N GLU A 167 -15.42 6.05 1.88
CA GLU A 167 -16.57 6.76 1.29
C GLU A 167 -17.77 6.82 2.24
N LEU A 168 -17.78 6.06 3.34
CA LEU A 168 -18.97 5.91 4.20
C LEU A 168 -19.17 7.05 5.21
N ILE A 169 -18.16 7.89 5.39
CA ILE A 169 -18.18 9.08 6.24
C ILE A 169 -18.14 10.30 5.32
N GLY A 170 -19.22 11.09 5.31
CA GLY A 170 -19.30 12.33 4.53
C GLY A 170 -18.42 13.45 5.09
N ARG A 171 -18.77 14.70 4.74
CA ARG A 171 -18.12 15.90 5.28
C ARG A 171 -18.33 16.00 6.80
N MET A 172 -17.31 16.45 7.53
CA MET A 172 -17.32 16.59 9.00
C MET A 172 -17.32 18.06 9.45
N GLY A 173 -17.53 19.00 8.53
CA GLY A 173 -17.76 20.41 8.82
C GLY A 173 -16.49 21.12 9.28
N VAL A 174 -16.45 21.59 10.52
CA VAL A 174 -15.27 22.30 11.07
C VAL A 174 -14.03 21.39 11.10
N LEU A 175 -14.22 20.09 11.30
CA LEU A 175 -13.10 19.14 11.33
C LEU A 175 -12.38 19.08 9.98
N ASP A 176 -13.08 19.19 8.85
CA ASP A 176 -12.49 19.20 7.48
C ASP A 176 -11.55 20.40 7.24
N ARG A 177 -11.56 21.38 8.16
CA ARG A 177 -10.75 22.61 8.08
C ARG A 177 -9.53 22.59 8.99
N ILE A 178 -9.47 21.65 9.94
CA ILE A 178 -8.41 21.54 10.95
C ILE A 178 -7.62 20.25 10.73
N LEU A 179 -8.35 19.15 10.60
CA LEU A 179 -7.84 17.80 10.48
C LEU A 179 -8.03 17.29 9.05
N VAL A 180 -7.18 16.38 8.62
CA VAL A 180 -7.41 15.59 7.40
C VAL A 180 -8.51 14.58 7.71
N THR A 181 -9.68 14.79 7.12
CA THR A 181 -10.84 13.89 7.28
C THR A 181 -11.00 13.01 6.04
N PRO A 182 -11.91 12.02 6.06
CA PRO A 182 -12.24 11.25 4.86
C PRO A 182 -12.63 12.13 3.66
N SER A 183 -13.26 13.29 3.88
CA SER A 183 -13.59 14.22 2.80
C SER A 183 -12.34 14.81 2.13
N ASN A 184 -11.38 15.28 2.93
CA ASN A 184 -10.13 15.80 2.41
C ASN A 184 -9.33 14.73 1.66
N HIS A 185 -9.28 13.52 2.22
CA HIS A 185 -8.49 12.41 1.66
C HIS A 185 -9.14 11.78 0.43
N ARG A 186 -10.49 11.81 0.31
CA ARG A 186 -11.17 11.46 -0.95
C ARG A 186 -10.76 12.37 -2.10
N VAL A 187 -10.67 13.68 -1.86
CA VAL A 187 -10.17 14.63 -2.87
C VAL A 187 -8.74 14.29 -3.23
N HIS A 188 -7.88 14.02 -2.26
CA HIS A 188 -6.50 13.62 -2.50
C HIS A 188 -6.35 12.37 -3.40
N HIS A 189 -7.19 11.36 -3.18
CA HIS A 189 -7.20 10.13 -3.98
C HIS A 189 -7.96 10.25 -5.30
N GLY A 190 -8.63 11.37 -5.55
CA GLY A 190 -9.43 11.58 -6.74
C GLY A 190 -8.58 11.81 -7.98
N GLN A 191 -9.01 11.25 -9.11
CA GLN A 191 -8.41 11.55 -10.41
C GLN A 191 -9.15 12.65 -11.18
N ASN A 192 -10.26 13.18 -10.66
CA ASN A 192 -10.93 14.36 -11.22
C ASN A 192 -9.94 15.53 -11.34
N ASP A 193 -10.11 16.40 -12.32
CA ASP A 193 -9.17 17.51 -12.58
C ASP A 193 -8.91 18.38 -11.34
N TYR A 194 -9.93 18.67 -10.53
CA TYR A 194 -9.77 19.51 -9.33
C TYR A 194 -9.08 18.81 -8.17
N CYS A 195 -8.98 17.48 -8.22
CA CYS A 195 -8.38 16.63 -7.20
C CYS A 195 -6.87 16.47 -7.39
N ILE A 196 -6.36 16.67 -8.60
CA ILE A 196 -4.94 16.50 -8.92
C ILE A 196 -4.09 17.47 -8.10
N ASP A 197 -3.06 16.91 -7.46
CA ASP A 197 -2.09 17.67 -6.67
C ASP A 197 -2.72 18.53 -5.57
N LYS A 198 -3.60 17.89 -4.78
CA LYS A 198 -4.28 18.48 -3.62
C LYS A 198 -4.18 17.63 -2.37
N ASN A 199 -4.29 18.30 -1.21
CA ASN A 199 -4.49 17.71 0.10
C ASN A 199 -3.43 16.67 0.51
N TYR A 200 -2.17 17.07 0.64
CA TYR A 200 -1.05 16.20 1.00
C TYR A 200 -0.85 15.99 2.52
N GLY A 201 -1.59 16.69 3.39
CA GLY A 201 -1.46 16.55 4.84
C GLY A 201 -1.72 15.11 5.34
N GLY A 202 -1.06 14.72 6.44
CA GLY A 202 -1.30 13.41 7.08
C GLY A 202 -2.38 13.50 8.16
N ILE A 203 -2.16 14.34 9.16
CA ILE A 203 -3.09 14.62 10.26
C ILE A 203 -3.72 16.00 10.11
N LEU A 204 -2.92 17.03 9.80
CA LEU A 204 -3.38 18.42 9.79
C LEU A 204 -3.52 18.96 8.37
N VAL A 205 -4.66 19.62 8.12
CA VAL A 205 -4.89 20.41 6.88
C VAL A 205 -4.06 21.71 6.85
N LEU A 206 -3.43 22.06 7.98
CA LEU A 206 -2.62 23.27 8.14
C LEU A 206 -1.61 23.46 7.01
N TRP A 207 -0.88 22.41 6.66
CA TRP A 207 0.18 22.47 5.65
C TRP A 207 -0.38 22.72 4.25
N ASP A 208 -1.49 22.06 3.90
CA ASP A 208 -2.16 22.30 2.64
C ASP A 208 -2.65 23.74 2.48
N ARG A 209 -3.10 24.36 3.56
CA ARG A 209 -3.49 25.78 3.55
C ARG A 209 -2.28 26.69 3.44
N LEU A 210 -1.21 26.40 4.19
CA LEU A 210 0.00 27.21 4.21
C LEU A 210 0.71 27.22 2.84
N PHE A 211 0.72 26.07 2.16
CA PHE A 211 1.43 25.86 0.91
C PHE A 211 0.52 25.84 -0.34
N GLY A 212 -0.77 26.18 -0.19
CA GLY A 212 -1.69 26.40 -1.30
C GLY A 212 -2.18 25.14 -2.03
N THR A 213 -2.13 23.98 -1.38
CA THR A 213 -2.54 22.69 -1.95
C THR A 213 -3.91 22.21 -1.44
N PHE A 214 -4.59 23.00 -0.59
CA PHE A 214 -5.91 22.64 -0.07
C PHE A 214 -7.02 22.74 -1.13
N ALA A 215 -7.83 21.68 -1.25
CA ALA A 215 -9.08 21.67 -2.00
C ALA A 215 -10.21 21.02 -1.17
N GLU A 216 -11.38 21.65 -1.17
CA GLU A 216 -12.57 21.05 -0.59
C GLU A 216 -13.23 20.05 -1.55
N GLU A 217 -13.84 19.01 -1.00
CA GLU A 217 -14.73 18.13 -1.75
C GLU A 217 -15.92 18.93 -2.30
N ARG A 218 -16.17 18.81 -3.60
CA ARG A 218 -17.23 19.55 -4.29
C ARG A 218 -18.55 18.80 -4.20
N ASP A 219 -19.60 19.50 -3.78
CA ASP A 219 -20.94 18.93 -3.74
C ASP A 219 -21.45 18.69 -5.17
N GLY A 220 -22.09 17.53 -5.41
CA GLY A 220 -22.68 17.18 -6.71
C GLY A 220 -21.70 16.67 -7.77
N GLU A 221 -20.39 16.64 -7.49
CA GLU A 221 -19.38 16.02 -8.36
C GLU A 221 -18.89 14.71 -7.74
N LYS A 222 -19.15 13.58 -8.42
CA LYS A 222 -18.66 12.28 -7.95
C LYS A 222 -17.16 12.19 -8.19
N ILE A 223 -16.41 11.86 -7.13
CA ILE A 223 -14.99 11.58 -7.24
C ILE A 223 -14.79 10.19 -7.86
N CYS A 224 -13.98 10.14 -8.91
CA CYS A 224 -13.44 8.90 -9.47
C CYS A 224 -12.06 8.64 -8.88
N TYR A 225 -11.76 7.38 -8.55
CA TYR A 225 -10.50 6.95 -7.97
C TYR A 225 -9.69 6.15 -8.96
N GLY A 226 -8.38 6.03 -8.71
CA GLY A 226 -7.42 5.42 -9.62
C GLY A 226 -6.40 6.45 -10.07
N ILE A 227 -5.60 6.07 -11.07
CA ILE A 227 -4.57 6.92 -11.67
C ILE A 227 -4.93 7.20 -13.13
N ARG A 228 -4.53 8.37 -13.65
CA ARG A 228 -4.86 8.81 -15.03
C ARG A 228 -4.44 7.84 -16.12
N ASN A 229 -3.34 7.11 -15.89
CA ASN A 229 -2.89 6.00 -16.71
C ASN A 229 -3.11 4.70 -15.93
N PRO A 230 -4.29 4.04 -16.05
CA PRO A 230 -4.66 2.93 -15.17
C PRO A 230 -3.70 1.74 -15.27
N LEU A 231 -3.44 1.09 -14.14
CA LEU A 231 -2.53 -0.06 -14.06
C LEU A 231 -3.05 -1.30 -14.84
N HIS A 232 -4.38 -1.45 -14.91
CA HIS A 232 -5.09 -2.60 -15.49
C HIS A 232 -4.50 -3.95 -15.06
N SER A 233 -4.28 -4.13 -13.75
CA SER A 233 -3.70 -5.35 -13.19
C SER A 233 -3.91 -5.44 -11.68
N PHE A 234 -4.08 -6.66 -11.19
CA PHE A 234 -4.07 -7.08 -9.79
C PHE A 234 -2.70 -7.65 -9.35
N SER A 235 -1.68 -7.59 -10.22
CA SER A 235 -0.34 -8.08 -9.92
C SER A 235 0.39 -7.16 -8.95
N PRO A 236 0.78 -7.65 -7.75
CA PRO A 236 1.50 -6.83 -6.79
C PRO A 236 2.92 -6.46 -7.24
N ILE A 237 3.50 -7.25 -8.16
CA ILE A 237 4.79 -6.95 -8.79
C ILE A 237 4.62 -5.83 -9.81
N LYS A 238 3.66 -5.96 -10.74
CA LYS A 238 3.42 -4.93 -11.76
C LYS A 238 3.06 -3.60 -11.10
N GLY A 239 2.20 -3.61 -10.08
CA GLY A 239 1.84 -2.37 -9.36
C GLY A 239 3.04 -1.63 -8.75
N ASN A 240 4.06 -2.35 -8.25
CA ASN A 240 5.27 -1.72 -7.71
C ASN A 240 6.30 -1.30 -8.77
N LEU A 241 6.29 -1.89 -9.96
CA LEU A 241 7.38 -1.74 -10.95
C LEU A 241 6.99 -1.01 -12.24
N HIS A 242 5.70 -0.95 -12.59
CA HIS A 242 5.25 -0.40 -13.88
C HIS A 242 5.76 1.01 -14.12
N TYR A 243 5.58 1.92 -13.16
CA TYR A 243 5.96 3.32 -13.34
C TYR A 243 7.49 3.49 -13.44
N TYR A 244 8.27 2.66 -12.73
CA TYR A 244 9.73 2.65 -12.91
C TYR A 244 10.14 2.18 -14.31
N ALA A 245 9.41 1.23 -14.89
CA ALA A 245 9.63 0.77 -16.26
C ALA A 245 9.28 1.88 -17.26
N ASP A 246 8.18 2.58 -17.06
CA ASP A 246 7.76 3.71 -17.90
C ASP A 246 8.82 4.82 -17.89
N LEU A 247 9.30 5.22 -16.70
CA LEU A 247 10.38 6.21 -16.56
C LEU A 247 11.69 5.75 -17.22
N TRP A 248 12.01 4.46 -17.13
CA TRP A 248 13.18 3.90 -17.79
C TRP A 248 13.06 3.98 -19.33
N GLU A 249 11.90 3.66 -19.89
CA GLU A 249 11.64 3.75 -21.32
C GLU A 249 11.68 5.20 -21.82
N MET A 250 11.02 6.12 -21.10
CA MET A 250 11.08 7.56 -21.37
C MET A 250 12.51 8.10 -21.31
N SER A 251 13.27 7.74 -20.28
CA SER A 251 14.68 8.11 -20.12
C SER A 251 15.55 7.54 -21.26
N ARG A 252 15.28 6.31 -21.71
CA ARG A 252 15.99 5.73 -22.86
C ARG A 252 15.69 6.46 -24.17
N ALA A 253 14.44 6.86 -24.40
CA ALA A 253 14.03 7.60 -25.59
C ALA A 253 14.54 9.05 -25.62
N ALA A 254 14.72 9.68 -24.44
CA ALA A 254 15.20 11.06 -24.33
C ALA A 254 16.60 11.26 -24.93
N GLN A 255 16.80 12.40 -25.61
CA GLN A 255 18.05 12.76 -26.27
C GLN A 255 18.94 13.60 -25.35
N GLY A 256 20.17 13.14 -25.11
CA GLY A 256 21.15 13.81 -24.25
C GLY A 256 21.00 13.50 -22.76
N TRP A 257 22.13 13.38 -22.04
CA TRP A 257 22.16 12.88 -20.65
C TRP A 257 21.34 13.73 -19.65
N ARG A 258 21.24 15.05 -19.87
CA ARG A 258 20.43 15.93 -19.02
C ARG A 258 18.94 15.61 -19.13
N ALA A 259 18.43 15.40 -20.34
CA ALA A 259 17.04 15.02 -20.54
C ALA A 259 16.75 13.63 -19.96
N LYS A 260 17.69 12.68 -20.10
CA LYS A 260 17.57 11.35 -19.49
C LYS A 260 17.43 11.42 -17.97
N LEU A 261 18.27 12.21 -17.29
CA LEU A 261 18.15 12.43 -15.85
C LEU A 261 16.89 13.25 -15.49
N GLY A 262 16.55 14.23 -16.33
CA GLY A 262 15.37 15.09 -16.17
C GLY A 262 14.06 14.31 -16.05
N VAL A 263 13.90 13.20 -16.78
CA VAL A 263 12.72 12.33 -16.70
C VAL A 263 12.44 11.88 -15.27
N TRP A 264 13.47 11.54 -14.48
CA TRP A 264 13.31 10.99 -13.13
C TRP A 264 12.93 12.05 -12.09
N VAL A 265 13.28 13.31 -12.34
CA VAL A 265 13.12 14.42 -11.38
C VAL A 265 12.04 15.42 -11.80
N ALA A 266 11.53 15.30 -13.02
CA ALA A 266 10.38 16.07 -13.48
C ALA A 266 9.11 15.71 -12.69
N PRO A 267 8.11 16.61 -12.64
CA PRO A 267 6.78 16.23 -12.16
C PRO A 267 6.14 15.19 -13.09
N PRO A 268 5.15 14.41 -12.61
CA PRO A 268 4.30 13.61 -13.47
C PRO A 268 3.66 14.46 -14.57
N GLY A 269 3.80 14.03 -15.83
CA GLY A 269 3.45 14.83 -17.01
C GLY A 269 4.64 15.58 -17.64
N GLY A 270 5.76 15.71 -16.93
CA GLY A 270 6.99 16.33 -17.41
C GLY A 270 7.03 17.85 -17.22
N TRP A 271 8.14 18.47 -17.64
CA TRP A 271 8.28 19.94 -17.68
C TRP A 271 7.60 20.49 -18.94
N THR A 272 6.28 20.34 -19.03
CA THR A 272 5.50 20.81 -20.18
C THR A 272 4.56 21.91 -19.73
N ASP A 273 4.35 22.90 -20.61
CA ASP A 273 3.27 23.89 -20.46
C ASP A 273 1.94 23.34 -21.02
N GLU A 274 1.92 22.07 -21.45
CA GLU A 274 0.73 21.43 -21.97
C GLU A 274 -0.27 21.20 -20.82
N PRO A 275 -1.53 21.62 -20.98
CA PRO A 275 -2.52 21.37 -19.95
C PRO A 275 -2.74 19.85 -19.80
N ILE A 276 -2.88 19.40 -18.55
CA ILE A 276 -3.30 18.02 -18.27
C ILE A 276 -4.62 17.77 -19.00
N GLU A 277 -4.71 16.65 -19.72
CA GLU A 277 -5.92 16.27 -20.45
C GLU A 277 -7.12 16.24 -19.50
N HIS A 278 -8.23 16.84 -19.92
CA HIS A 278 -9.46 16.87 -19.13
C HIS A 278 -9.98 15.45 -18.89
N PHE A 279 -10.24 15.10 -17.62
CA PHE A 279 -10.89 13.83 -17.28
C PHE A 279 -12.40 14.00 -17.19
N GLU A 280 -13.11 13.26 -18.05
CA GLU A 280 -14.57 13.18 -18.03
C GLU A 280 -15.03 12.02 -17.10
N PRO A 281 -15.54 12.31 -15.89
CA PRO A 281 -15.88 11.26 -14.92
C PRO A 281 -17.00 10.33 -15.41
N ARG A 282 -17.84 10.78 -16.36
CA ARG A 282 -18.97 9.99 -16.88
C ARG A 282 -18.54 8.83 -17.77
N THR A 283 -17.36 8.92 -18.39
CA THR A 283 -16.83 7.85 -19.25
C THR A 283 -15.96 6.87 -18.48
N PHE A 284 -15.70 7.11 -17.19
CA PHE A 284 -14.84 6.27 -16.37
C PHE A 284 -15.45 4.88 -16.14
N THR A 285 -14.71 3.85 -16.53
CA THR A 285 -15.05 2.45 -16.27
C THR A 285 -13.95 1.81 -15.45
N ARG A 286 -14.35 1.13 -14.36
CA ARG A 286 -13.41 0.40 -13.52
C ARG A 286 -12.88 -0.84 -14.24
N PHE A 287 -11.63 -1.20 -13.97
CA PHE A 287 -11.00 -2.42 -14.41
C PHE A 287 -11.72 -3.64 -13.84
N ASP A 288 -12.31 -4.45 -14.71
CA ASP A 288 -12.99 -5.70 -14.35
C ASP A 288 -12.70 -6.79 -15.40
N VAL A 289 -12.05 -7.86 -14.96
CA VAL A 289 -11.74 -9.05 -15.76
C VAL A 289 -12.83 -10.14 -15.68
N GLN A 290 -13.99 -9.78 -15.10
CA GLN A 290 -15.14 -10.66 -14.92
C GLN A 290 -14.78 -11.95 -14.17
N THR A 291 -14.01 -11.83 -13.08
CA THR A 291 -13.60 -12.97 -12.25
C THR A 291 -14.84 -13.66 -11.65
N PRO A 292 -15.04 -14.97 -11.85
CA PRO A 292 -16.20 -15.68 -11.31
C PRO A 292 -16.28 -15.57 -9.78
N VAL A 293 -17.50 -15.42 -9.26
CA VAL A 293 -17.76 -15.28 -7.81
C VAL A 293 -17.10 -16.38 -6.96
N PRO A 294 -17.14 -17.68 -7.33
CA PRO A 294 -16.45 -18.73 -6.57
C PRO A 294 -14.94 -18.50 -6.47
N LEU A 295 -14.31 -17.98 -7.53
CA LEU A 295 -12.87 -17.70 -7.56
C LEU A 295 -12.52 -16.47 -6.72
N ARG A 296 -13.36 -15.43 -6.71
CA ARG A 296 -13.21 -14.27 -5.81
C ARG A 296 -13.21 -14.73 -4.34
N TRP A 297 -14.17 -15.56 -3.94
CA TRP A 297 -14.24 -16.09 -2.57
C TRP A 297 -13.11 -17.05 -2.24
N TYR A 298 -12.69 -17.89 -3.19
CA TYR A 298 -11.53 -18.74 -3.01
C TYR A 298 -10.27 -17.92 -2.68
N VAL A 299 -10.00 -16.87 -3.44
CA VAL A 299 -8.86 -15.98 -3.18
C VAL A 299 -9.00 -15.29 -1.82
N ALA A 300 -10.18 -14.80 -1.45
CA ALA A 300 -10.42 -14.21 -0.14
C ALA A 300 -10.14 -15.19 1.01
N LEU A 301 -10.52 -16.47 0.86
CA LEU A 301 -10.23 -17.51 1.85
C LEU A 301 -8.73 -17.83 1.94
N GLN A 302 -8.03 -17.96 0.80
CA GLN A 302 -6.58 -18.14 0.80
C GLN A 302 -5.86 -16.94 1.44
N TYR A 303 -6.39 -15.74 1.24
CA TYR A 303 -5.86 -14.53 1.87
C TYR A 303 -6.06 -14.53 3.39
N ALA A 304 -7.23 -14.95 3.87
CA ALA A 304 -7.49 -15.11 5.29
C ALA A 304 -6.51 -16.10 5.94
N VAL A 305 -6.08 -17.13 5.22
CA VAL A 305 -5.00 -18.05 5.66
C VAL A 305 -3.64 -17.35 5.63
N LEU A 306 -3.33 -16.52 4.62
CA LEU A 306 -2.07 -15.79 4.51
C LEU A 306 -1.82 -14.79 5.66
N VAL A 307 -2.87 -14.10 6.14
CA VAL A 307 -2.75 -13.05 7.17
C VAL A 307 -2.04 -13.51 8.45
N PRO A 308 -2.37 -14.67 9.05
CA PRO A 308 -1.60 -15.26 10.15
C PRO A 308 -0.13 -15.49 9.82
N PHE A 309 0.21 -16.02 8.63
CA PHE A 309 1.60 -16.23 8.24
C PHE A 309 2.37 -14.92 8.11
N VAL A 310 1.75 -13.86 7.61
CA VAL A 310 2.36 -12.53 7.53
C VAL A 310 2.58 -11.94 8.92
N SER A 311 1.56 -12.03 9.78
CA SER A 311 1.65 -11.56 11.17
C SER A 311 2.78 -12.26 11.93
N HIS A 312 2.88 -13.58 11.75
CA HIS A 312 3.95 -14.38 12.33
C HIS A 312 5.32 -13.96 11.78
N PHE A 313 5.48 -13.85 10.46
CA PHE A 313 6.72 -13.39 9.82
C PHE A 313 7.19 -12.05 10.41
N ILE A 314 6.32 -11.04 10.47
CA ILE A 314 6.66 -9.73 11.02
C ILE A 314 7.07 -9.83 12.50
N GLY A 315 6.44 -10.74 13.26
CA GLY A 315 6.75 -11.01 14.66
C GLY A 315 8.12 -11.62 14.88
N VAL A 316 8.54 -12.56 14.01
CA VAL A 316 9.76 -13.36 14.20
C VAL A 316 10.95 -12.94 13.33
N ALA A 317 10.74 -12.12 12.29
CA ALA A 317 11.76 -11.81 11.27
C ALA A 317 13.10 -11.33 11.84
N LYS A 318 13.09 -10.57 12.95
CA LYS A 318 14.32 -10.08 13.60
C LYS A 318 15.16 -11.19 14.25
N GLY A 319 14.56 -12.32 14.60
CA GLY A 319 15.22 -13.46 15.22
C GLY A 319 15.62 -14.55 14.22
N LEU A 320 15.19 -14.45 12.97
CA LEU A 320 15.57 -15.39 11.91
C LEU A 320 16.91 -15.00 11.30
N ASP A 321 17.70 -15.98 10.87
CA ASP A 321 18.82 -15.71 9.97
C ASP A 321 18.30 -15.19 8.62
N ARG A 322 19.16 -14.49 7.88
CA ARG A 322 18.76 -13.82 6.64
C ARG A 322 18.27 -14.78 5.55
N GLY A 323 18.83 -15.98 5.47
CA GLY A 323 18.43 -16.98 4.48
C GLY A 323 17.02 -17.51 4.79
N THR A 324 16.78 -17.89 6.03
CA THR A 324 15.48 -18.34 6.51
C THR A 324 14.42 -17.25 6.38
N ALA A 325 14.74 -16.01 6.75
CA ALA A 325 13.84 -14.87 6.57
C ALA A 325 13.50 -14.64 5.09
N ALA A 326 14.48 -14.76 4.18
CA ALA A 326 14.26 -14.62 2.75
C ALA A 326 13.36 -15.72 2.17
N VAL A 327 13.52 -16.97 2.61
CA VAL A 327 12.66 -18.09 2.19
C VAL A 327 11.21 -17.86 2.64
N TYR A 328 10.99 -17.39 3.87
CA TYR A 328 9.65 -17.07 4.36
C TYR A 328 9.03 -15.91 3.57
N ALA A 329 9.78 -14.83 3.39
CA ALA A 329 9.36 -13.68 2.59
C ALA A 329 9.00 -14.08 1.15
N LEU A 330 9.79 -14.96 0.53
CA LEU A 330 9.53 -15.49 -0.81
C LEU A 330 8.22 -16.30 -0.86
N GLY A 331 7.93 -17.12 0.15
CA GLY A 331 6.66 -17.85 0.25
C GLY A 331 5.45 -16.90 0.30
N ILE A 332 5.54 -15.81 1.07
CA ILE A 332 4.51 -14.76 1.13
C ILE A 332 4.35 -14.08 -0.24
N LEU A 333 5.47 -13.71 -0.87
CA LEU A 333 5.47 -13.07 -2.19
C LEU A 333 4.85 -13.96 -3.27
N VAL A 334 5.28 -15.22 -3.36
CA VAL A 334 4.74 -16.19 -4.31
C VAL A 334 3.25 -16.39 -4.10
N THR A 335 2.78 -16.40 -2.84
CA THR A 335 1.35 -16.45 -2.53
C THR A 335 0.62 -15.24 -3.09
N ALA A 336 1.10 -14.02 -2.83
CA ALA A 336 0.47 -12.80 -3.33
C ALA A 336 0.42 -12.76 -4.88
N VAL A 337 1.50 -13.17 -5.54
CA VAL A 337 1.58 -13.24 -7.00
C VAL A 337 0.62 -14.29 -7.58
N ALA A 338 0.56 -15.48 -6.99
CA ALA A 338 -0.35 -16.55 -7.42
C ALA A 338 -1.82 -16.12 -7.32
N LEU A 339 -2.19 -15.51 -6.19
CA LEU A 339 -3.56 -15.05 -5.96
C LEU A 339 -3.94 -13.87 -6.86
N GLY A 340 -3.05 -12.90 -7.08
CA GLY A 340 -3.26 -11.82 -8.05
C GLY A 340 -3.44 -12.35 -9.48
N ALA A 341 -2.60 -13.28 -9.91
CA ALA A 341 -2.70 -13.92 -11.22
C ALA A 341 -3.99 -14.74 -11.39
N LEU A 342 -4.49 -15.36 -10.32
CA LEU A 342 -5.79 -16.04 -10.32
C LEU A 342 -6.96 -15.05 -10.45
N LEU A 343 -6.90 -13.90 -9.78
CA LEU A 343 -7.92 -12.85 -9.93
C LEU A 343 -7.99 -12.35 -11.37
N GLU A 344 -6.83 -12.21 -12.03
CA GLU A 344 -6.70 -11.92 -13.46
C GLU A 344 -7.03 -13.11 -14.39
N ARG A 345 -7.34 -14.28 -13.82
CA ARG A 345 -7.70 -15.51 -14.54
C ARG A 345 -6.59 -16.05 -15.44
N LEU A 346 -5.33 -15.75 -15.15
CA LEU A 346 -4.17 -16.19 -15.93
C LEU A 346 -3.95 -17.69 -15.77
N VAL A 347 -3.71 -18.39 -16.88
CA VAL A 347 -3.46 -19.85 -16.89
C VAL A 347 -2.27 -20.23 -16.02
N TRP A 348 -1.17 -19.47 -16.11
CA TRP A 348 0.01 -19.72 -15.27
C TRP A 348 -0.26 -19.44 -13.78
N GLY A 349 -1.18 -18.53 -13.46
CA GLY A 349 -1.60 -18.26 -12.08
C GLY A 349 -2.22 -19.48 -11.42
N LYS A 350 -3.04 -20.24 -12.17
CA LYS A 350 -3.59 -21.53 -11.70
C LYS A 350 -2.50 -22.56 -11.43
N TRP A 351 -1.55 -22.71 -12.35
CA TRP A 351 -0.43 -23.65 -12.16
C TRP A 351 0.44 -23.27 -10.95
N LEU A 352 0.74 -21.99 -10.80
CA LEU A 352 1.52 -21.48 -9.67
C LEU A 352 0.78 -21.70 -8.35
N GLU A 353 -0.52 -21.44 -8.29
CA GLU A 353 -1.32 -21.68 -7.09
C GLU A 353 -1.34 -23.16 -6.71
N GLN A 354 -1.53 -24.06 -7.68
CA GLN A 354 -1.51 -25.49 -7.42
C GLN A 354 -0.17 -25.97 -6.89
N ALA A 355 0.94 -25.53 -7.50
CA ALA A 355 2.28 -25.81 -7.02
C ALA A 355 2.50 -25.27 -5.59
N ARG A 356 2.09 -24.01 -5.34
CA ARG A 356 2.18 -23.36 -4.03
C ARG A 356 1.42 -24.15 -2.96
N LEU A 357 0.19 -24.58 -3.23
CA LEU A 357 -0.63 -25.35 -2.28
C LEU A 357 0.01 -26.70 -1.95
N LEU A 358 0.54 -27.41 -2.96
CA LEU A 358 1.22 -28.69 -2.75
C LEU A 358 2.48 -28.51 -1.90
N VAL A 359 3.31 -27.52 -2.23
CA VAL A 359 4.52 -27.20 -1.45
C VAL A 359 4.15 -26.80 -0.03
N LEU A 360 3.23 -25.84 0.15
CA LEU A 360 2.80 -25.39 1.47
C LEU A 360 2.23 -26.53 2.32
N GLY A 361 1.29 -27.31 1.76
CA GLY A 361 0.64 -28.40 2.47
C GLY A 361 1.63 -29.49 2.89
N LEU A 362 2.50 -29.93 1.97
CA LEU A 362 3.49 -30.97 2.25
C LEU A 362 4.57 -30.46 3.23
N SER A 363 5.11 -29.26 3.01
CA SER A 363 6.14 -28.70 3.89
C SER A 363 5.60 -28.43 5.30
N PHE A 364 4.40 -27.87 5.42
CA PHE A 364 3.80 -27.59 6.74
C PHE A 364 3.45 -28.87 7.51
N ALA A 365 3.08 -29.94 6.81
CA ALA A 365 2.84 -31.25 7.42
C ALA A 365 4.13 -31.98 7.81
N ALA A 366 5.17 -31.90 6.98
CA ALA A 366 6.41 -32.66 7.15
C ALA A 366 7.40 -32.02 8.14
N VAL A 367 7.48 -30.69 8.20
CA VAL A 367 8.46 -30.02 9.05
C VAL A 367 7.96 -29.99 10.50
N PRO A 368 8.77 -30.37 11.50
CA PRO A 368 8.35 -30.39 12.91
C PRO A 368 7.97 -28.99 13.40
N GLN A 369 8.75 -27.97 13.03
CA GLN A 369 8.57 -26.57 13.38
C GLN A 369 8.51 -25.67 12.14
N TRP A 370 7.62 -24.69 12.13
CA TRP A 370 7.46 -23.69 11.08
C TRP A 370 8.05 -22.36 11.53
N PHE A 371 9.30 -22.07 11.16
CA PHE A 371 9.99 -20.81 11.51
C PHE A 371 9.92 -20.48 13.02
N GLY A 372 10.16 -21.49 13.87
CA GLY A 372 10.07 -21.37 15.33
C GLY A 372 8.69 -21.65 15.93
N PHE A 373 7.69 -21.99 15.11
CA PHE A 373 6.34 -22.37 15.58
C PHE A 373 6.07 -23.87 15.43
N GLU A 374 5.87 -24.58 16.54
CA GLU A 374 5.44 -25.98 16.54
C GLU A 374 3.92 -26.08 16.39
N ALA A 375 3.46 -26.28 15.15
CA ALA A 375 2.04 -26.40 14.86
C ALA A 375 1.45 -27.72 15.42
N PRO A 376 0.29 -27.68 16.11
CA PRO A 376 -0.40 -28.89 16.53
C PRO A 376 -0.73 -29.81 15.35
N LEU A 377 -0.72 -31.13 15.56
CA LEU A 377 -0.97 -32.12 14.51
C LEU A 377 -2.32 -31.90 13.79
N LEU A 378 -3.35 -31.50 14.54
CA LEU A 378 -4.66 -31.16 13.98
C LEU A 378 -4.59 -29.99 12.99
N LEU A 379 -3.81 -28.95 13.29
CA LEU A 379 -3.64 -27.80 12.40
C LEU A 379 -2.86 -28.20 11.14
N LYS A 380 -1.82 -29.02 11.28
CA LYS A 380 -1.06 -29.57 10.14
C LYS A 380 -1.96 -30.38 9.21
N GLY A 381 -2.75 -31.30 9.77
CA GLY A 381 -3.70 -32.12 9.02
C GLY A 381 -4.78 -31.28 8.32
N ALA A 382 -5.36 -30.32 9.03
CA ALA A 382 -6.38 -29.42 8.48
C ALA A 382 -5.85 -28.59 7.31
N LEU A 383 -4.64 -28.02 7.43
CA LEU A 383 -4.04 -27.23 6.35
C LEU A 383 -3.69 -28.11 5.14
N LEU A 384 -3.20 -29.33 5.35
CA LEU A 384 -2.92 -30.27 4.26
C LEU A 384 -4.20 -30.63 3.50
N VAL A 385 -5.28 -30.97 4.21
CA VAL A 385 -6.58 -31.25 3.59
C VAL A 385 -7.11 -30.05 2.81
N LEU A 386 -7.00 -28.84 3.38
CA LEU A 386 -7.38 -27.61 2.69
C LEU A 386 -6.56 -27.40 1.41
N CYS A 387 -5.26 -27.65 1.45
CA CYS A 387 -4.38 -27.50 0.29
C CYS A 387 -4.73 -28.50 -0.82
N VAL A 388 -4.84 -29.79 -0.50
CA VAL A 388 -5.18 -30.84 -1.47
C VAL A 388 -6.59 -30.61 -2.04
N GLY A 389 -7.56 -30.29 -1.18
CA GLY A 389 -8.92 -29.97 -1.61
C GLY A 389 -8.98 -28.75 -2.54
N SER A 390 -8.17 -27.72 -2.25
CA SER A 390 -8.04 -26.52 -3.09
C SER A 390 -7.46 -26.87 -4.47
N VAL A 391 -6.44 -27.72 -4.56
CA VAL A 391 -5.87 -28.18 -5.84
C VAL A 391 -6.92 -28.91 -6.69
N VAL A 392 -7.66 -29.84 -6.07
CA VAL A 392 -8.73 -30.60 -6.75
C VAL A 392 -9.84 -29.67 -7.22
N TRP A 393 -10.23 -28.69 -6.40
CA TRP A 393 -11.25 -27.72 -6.77
C TRP A 393 -10.78 -26.80 -7.91
N LEU A 394 -9.55 -26.29 -7.85
CA LEU A 394 -8.96 -25.43 -8.89
C LEU A 394 -8.86 -26.14 -10.24
N ASN A 395 -8.59 -27.45 -10.26
CA ASN A 395 -8.58 -28.24 -11.50
C ASN A 395 -9.89 -28.11 -12.28
N ARG A 396 -11.02 -27.96 -11.59
CA ARG A 396 -12.36 -27.82 -12.18
C ARG A 396 -12.70 -26.37 -12.58
N GLN A 397 -11.88 -25.39 -12.23
CA GLN A 397 -12.12 -23.99 -12.58
C GLN A 397 -11.55 -23.64 -13.96
N ALA A 398 -12.33 -22.90 -14.74
CA ALA A 398 -11.90 -22.33 -16.01
C ALA A 398 -11.08 -21.05 -15.76
N VAL A 399 -9.86 -21.02 -16.30
CA VAL A 399 -9.01 -19.83 -16.41
C VAL A 399 -8.93 -19.46 -17.90
N ALA A 400 -8.89 -18.17 -18.20
CA ALA A 400 -8.87 -17.70 -19.58
C ALA A 400 -7.41 -17.59 -20.06
N PRO A 401 -7.09 -17.93 -21.31
CA PRO A 401 -5.83 -17.48 -21.89
C PRO A 401 -5.84 -15.94 -21.94
N ALA A 402 -4.80 -15.32 -21.38
CA ALA A 402 -4.60 -13.88 -21.43
C ALA A 402 -4.40 -13.46 -22.89
N ASN A 403 -5.48 -13.11 -23.59
CA ASN A 403 -5.45 -12.48 -24.92
C ASN A 403 -6.81 -11.86 -25.30
N THR A 404 -7.66 -11.45 -24.34
CA THR A 404 -8.97 -10.85 -24.68
C THR A 404 -9.46 -9.79 -23.69
N VAL A 405 -8.59 -8.99 -23.09
CA VAL A 405 -9.03 -7.76 -22.39
C VAL A 405 -8.02 -6.64 -22.67
N GLY A 406 -8.34 -5.76 -23.64
CA GLY A 406 -7.82 -4.39 -23.64
C GLY A 406 -6.73 -3.99 -24.66
N VAL A 407 -6.77 -4.48 -25.90
CA VAL A 407 -6.39 -3.64 -27.05
C VAL A 407 -7.60 -3.59 -27.96
N ALA A 408 -8.48 -2.63 -27.72
CA ALA A 408 -9.57 -2.30 -28.63
C ALA A 408 -9.80 -0.79 -28.58
N ALA A 409 -9.29 -0.15 -29.65
CA ALA A 409 -9.47 1.22 -30.15
C ALA A 409 -9.13 2.38 -29.20
#